data_AF-A0ABD0QJX7-F1
#
_entry.id   AF-A0ABD0QJX7-F1
#
_cell.length_a   1.000
_cell.length_b   1.000
_cell.length_c   1.000
_cell.angle_alpha   90.00
_cell.angle_beta   90.00
_cell.angle_gamma   90.00
#
_symmetry.space_group_name_H-M   'P 1'
#
loop_
_entity.id
_entity.type
_entity.pdbx_description
1 polymer ?
#
loop_
_entity_poly.entity_id
_entity_poly.type
_entity_poly.pdbx_seq_one_letter_code
_entity_poly.pdbx_strand_id
1 'polypeptide(L)'
;GTFVVYKDGDVSHPMVRERIWINSDFNFDNVLMGMMALFTVSTFEGWPALLYKAIDANAENHGPIYNYRVEISIFFIIYIIIIAFFMMNIFVGFVIITFREQGEAEFKNCELDKNQ
;
A
#
# COMPACT_ATOMS: atom_id res chain seq x y z
N GLY A 1 -14.06 26.81 14.19
CA GLY A 1 -13.37 27.28 15.41
C GLY A 1 -11.88 27.36 15.15
N THR A 2 -11.09 28.04 15.97
CA THR A 2 -9.65 28.19 15.78
C THR A 2 -8.84 27.38 16.79
N PHE A 3 -7.57 27.13 16.48
CA PHE A 3 -6.61 26.53 17.39
C PHE A 3 -5.24 27.19 17.24
N VAL A 4 -4.40 27.04 18.26
CA VAL A 4 -3.04 27.59 18.29
C VAL A 4 -2.04 26.51 17.91
N VAL A 5 -1.11 26.85 17.01
CA VAL A 5 0.00 26.01 16.58
C VAL A 5 1.30 26.64 17.04
N TYR A 6 2.15 25.84 17.66
CA TYR A 6 3.51 26.21 18.03
C TYR A 6 4.46 25.56 17.03
N LYS A 7 5.06 26.36 16.14
CA LYS A 7 5.95 25.85 15.11
C LYS A 7 7.25 25.37 15.77
N ASP A 8 7.65 24.12 15.51
CA ASP A 8 8.87 23.51 16.05
C ASP A 8 8.97 23.55 17.60
N GLY A 9 7.82 23.63 18.28
CA GLY A 9 7.76 23.77 19.75
C GLY A 9 8.07 25.17 20.28
N ASP A 10 8.25 26.17 19.41
CA ASP A 10 8.46 27.55 19.83
C ASP A 10 7.17 28.14 20.43
N VAL A 11 7.18 28.27 21.76
CA VAL A 11 6.08 28.87 22.53
C VAL A 11 6.02 30.40 22.43
N SER A 12 7.07 31.05 21.93
CA SER A 12 7.16 32.51 21.87
C SER A 12 6.43 33.11 20.67
N HIS A 13 6.24 32.36 19.58
CA HIS A 13 5.55 32.80 18.37
C HIS A 13 4.36 31.88 18.02
N PRO A 14 3.25 31.92 18.80
CA PRO A 14 2.07 31.14 18.49
C PRO A 14 1.38 31.61 17.21
N MET A 15 0.99 30.66 16.36
CA MET A 15 0.20 30.92 15.16
C MET A 15 -1.23 30.44 15.35
N VAL A 16 -2.22 31.28 15.02
CA VAL A 16 -3.63 30.87 15.02
C VAL A 16 -3.99 30.27 13.67
N ARG A 17 -4.64 29.11 13.67
CA ARG A 17 -5.17 28.45 12.47
C ARG A 17 -6.64 28.09 12.61
N GLU A 18 -7.32 27.99 11.47
CA GLU A 18 -8.69 27.51 11.41
C GLU A 18 -8.73 25.98 11.51
N ARG A 19 -9.65 25.46 12.32
CA ARG A 19 -9.91 24.02 12.43
C ARG A 19 -10.85 23.59 11.31
N ILE A 20 -10.38 22.68 10.48
CA ILE A 20 -11.13 22.05 9.41
C ILE A 20 -11.15 20.53 9.60
N TRP A 21 -12.23 19.87 9.17
CA TRP A 21 -12.29 18.42 9.11
C TRP A 21 -11.65 17.95 7.80
N ILE A 22 -10.62 17.12 7.89
CA ILE A 22 -9.86 16.66 6.73
C ILE A 22 -10.03 15.14 6.65
N ASN A 23 -10.55 14.65 5.52
CA ASN A 23 -10.59 13.22 5.24
C ASN A 23 -9.19 12.74 4.83
N SER A 24 -8.89 11.47 5.07
CA SER A 24 -7.63 10.86 4.62
C SER A 24 -7.60 10.75 3.10
N ASP A 25 -6.45 11.08 2.50
CA ASP A 25 -6.22 10.98 1.04
C ASP A 25 -6.51 9.56 0.52
N PHE A 26 -6.13 8.55 1.29
CA PHE A 26 -6.53 7.15 1.11
C PHE A 26 -7.50 6.75 2.21
N ASN A 27 -8.68 6.27 1.83
CA ASN A 27 -9.76 5.87 2.72
C ASN A 27 -10.52 4.66 2.17
N PHE A 28 -11.46 4.15 2.96
CA PHE A 28 -12.28 2.97 2.63
C PHE A 28 -13.78 3.34 2.51
N ASP A 29 -14.09 4.58 2.12
CA ASP A 29 -15.47 5.10 2.05
C ASP A 29 -16.29 4.43 0.95
N ASN A 30 -15.63 3.95 -0.11
CA ASN A 30 -16.24 3.16 -1.18
C ASN A 30 -15.22 2.19 -1.80
N VAL A 31 -15.71 1.25 -2.62
CA VAL A 31 -14.91 0.18 -3.22
C VAL A 31 -13.76 0.73 -4.05
N LEU A 32 -13.97 1.78 -4.84
CA LEU A 32 -12.92 2.35 -5.70
C LEU A 32 -11.79 2.98 -4.88
N MET A 33 -12.13 3.77 -3.86
CA MET A 33 -11.13 4.34 -2.96
C MET A 33 -10.39 3.27 -2.15
N GLY A 34 -11.12 2.24 -1.70
CA GLY A 34 -10.52 1.07 -1.05
C GLY A 34 -9.54 0.33 -1.97
N MET A 35 -9.87 0.14 -3.25
CA MET A 35 -8.94 -0.44 -4.23
C MET A 35 -7.70 0.43 -4.42
N MET A 36 -7.82 1.75 -4.48
CA MET A 36 -6.68 2.66 -4.57
C MET A 36 -5.77 2.56 -3.33
N ALA A 37 -6.35 2.52 -2.13
CA ALA A 37 -5.61 2.36 -0.89
C ALA A 37 -4.89 1.00 -0.83
N LEU A 38 -5.55 -0.08 -1.24
CA LEU A 38 -4.96 -1.41 -1.31
C LEU A 38 -3.88 -1.53 -2.39
N PHE A 39 -4.00 -0.77 -3.48
CA PHE A 39 -2.96 -0.68 -4.52
C PHE A 39 -1.67 -0.06 -3.97
N THR A 40 -1.74 1.06 -3.23
CA THR A 40 -0.52 1.64 -2.61
C THR A 40 0.10 0.71 -1.57
N VAL A 41 -0.72 -0.05 -0.84
CA VAL A 41 -0.20 -1.09 0.07
C VAL A 41 0.51 -2.20 -0.70
N SER A 42 -0.02 -2.60 -1.87
CA SER A 42 0.59 -3.65 -2.70
C SER A 42 1.96 -3.27 -3.28
N THR A 43 2.21 -1.98 -3.46
CA THR A 43 3.52 -1.46 -3.90
C THR A 43 4.49 -1.20 -2.75
N PHE A 44 4.09 -1.52 -1.51
CA PHE A 44 4.83 -1.22 -0.27
C PHE A 44 5.07 0.28 -0.03
N GLU A 45 4.25 1.16 -0.60
CA GLU A 45 4.40 2.60 -0.48
C GLU A 45 3.38 3.19 0.49
N GLY A 46 3.85 3.90 1.53
CA GLY A 46 2.96 4.59 2.47
C GLY A 46 2.07 3.69 3.35
N TRP A 47 2.17 2.36 3.21
CA TRP A 47 1.37 1.40 3.96
C TRP A 47 1.47 1.52 5.49
N PRO A 48 2.61 1.88 6.13
CA PRO A 48 2.64 2.04 7.58
C PRO A 48 1.79 3.22 8.03
N ALA A 49 1.77 4.32 7.27
CA ALA A 49 0.95 5.48 7.58
C ALA A 49 -0.54 5.16 7.45
N LEU A 50 -0.93 4.40 6.43
CA LEU A 50 -2.31 3.93 6.28
C LEU A 50 -2.70 2.95 7.38
N LEU A 51 -1.80 2.03 7.76
CA LEU A 51 -1.99 1.11 8.88
C LEU A 51 -2.20 1.86 10.19
N TYR A 52 -1.36 2.84 10.52
CA TYR A 52 -1.52 3.62 11.75
C TYR A 52 -2.84 4.40 11.77
N LYS A 53 -3.24 5.00 10.64
CA LYS A 53 -4.57 5.63 10.52
C LYS A 53 -5.71 4.64 10.75
N ALA A 54 -5.55 3.39 10.29
CA ALA A 54 -6.54 2.35 10.48
C ALA A 54 -6.58 1.84 11.94
N ILE A 55 -5.43 1.70 12.61
CA ILE A 55 -5.34 1.35 14.03
C ILE A 55 -6.01 2.42 14.90
N ASP A 56 -5.81 3.69 14.56
CA ASP A 56 -6.37 4.80 15.33
C ASP A 56 -7.86 5.06 15.01
N ALA A 57 -8.47 4.28 14.11
CA ALA A 57 -9.85 4.49 13.66
C ALA A 57 -10.87 4.26 14.79
N ASN A 58 -11.67 5.29 15.06
CA ASN A 58 -12.74 5.30 16.06
C ASN A 58 -14.09 4.89 15.42
N ALA A 59 -15.21 5.40 15.95
CA ALA A 59 -16.54 5.30 15.36
C ALA A 59 -16.69 6.23 14.14
N GLU A 60 -17.72 5.96 13.34
CA GLU A 60 -18.10 6.79 12.20
C GLU A 60 -18.29 8.26 12.61
N ASN A 61 -17.79 9.18 11.79
CA ASN A 61 -17.84 10.63 12.04
C ASN A 61 -17.13 11.09 13.34
N HIS A 62 -16.22 10.28 13.87
CA HIS A 62 -15.37 10.65 15.01
C HIS A 62 -13.89 10.70 14.62
N GLY A 63 -13.13 11.51 15.36
CA GLY A 63 -11.68 11.61 15.18
C GLY A 63 -10.94 10.37 15.69
N PRO A 64 -9.67 10.21 15.29
CA PRO A 64 -8.85 9.08 15.70
C PRO A 64 -8.63 9.04 17.22
N ILE A 65 -8.53 7.82 17.76
CA ILE A 65 -8.07 7.55 19.13
C ILE A 65 -6.80 6.73 19.03
N TYR A 66 -5.72 7.21 19.64
CA TYR A 66 -4.41 6.58 19.57
C TYR A 66 -4.43 5.12 20.05
N ASN A 67 -3.93 4.20 19.22
CA ASN A 67 -3.84 2.76 19.50
C ASN A 67 -5.18 2.10 19.88
N TYR A 68 -6.28 2.55 19.30
CA TYR A 68 -7.61 2.05 19.68
C TYR A 68 -7.91 0.63 19.19
N ARG A 69 -7.52 0.28 17.95
CA ARG A 69 -7.85 -0.98 17.28
C ARG A 69 -6.63 -1.67 16.67
N VAL A 70 -5.69 -2.06 17.51
CA VAL A 70 -4.43 -2.70 17.07
C VAL A 70 -4.67 -4.00 16.29
N GLU A 71 -5.78 -4.70 16.54
CA GLU A 71 -6.22 -5.91 15.84
C GLU A 71 -6.39 -5.73 14.32
N ILE A 72 -6.64 -4.50 13.83
CA ILE A 72 -6.74 -4.19 12.40
C ILE A 72 -5.41 -4.44 11.67
N SER A 73 -4.28 -4.42 12.38
CA SER A 73 -2.98 -4.74 11.79
C SER A 73 -2.94 -6.12 11.13
N ILE A 74 -3.68 -7.09 11.66
CA ILE A 74 -3.76 -8.45 11.11
C ILE A 74 -4.26 -8.44 9.66
N PHE A 75 -5.24 -7.59 9.34
CA PHE A 75 -5.76 -7.46 7.97
C PHE A 75 -4.66 -7.02 6.99
N PHE A 76 -3.88 -6.00 7.35
CA PHE A 76 -2.81 -5.48 6.50
C PHE A 76 -1.68 -6.50 6.31
N ILE A 77 -1.27 -7.18 7.38
CA ILE A 77 -0.20 -8.17 7.31
C ILE A 77 -0.60 -9.37 6.44
N ILE A 78 -1.82 -9.89 6.61
CA ILE A 78 -2.32 -10.98 5.77
C ILE A 78 -2.43 -10.54 4.30
N TYR A 79 -2.99 -9.35 4.04
CA TYR A 79 -3.09 -8.81 2.69
C TYR A 79 -1.72 -8.70 2.01
N ILE A 80 -0.72 -8.14 2.71
CA ILE A 80 0.65 -7.99 2.21
C ILE A 80 1.25 -9.36 1.85
N ILE A 81 1.13 -10.36 2.73
CA ILE A 81 1.67 -11.70 2.48
C ILE A 81 1.04 -12.32 1.23
N ILE A 82 -0.29 -12.25 1.12
CA ILE A 82 -1.03 -12.81 -0.01
C ILE A 82 -0.60 -12.14 -1.32
N ILE A 83 -0.61 -10.81 -1.38
CA ILE A 83 -0.29 -10.08 -2.60
C ILE A 83 1.19 -10.22 -2.97
N ALA A 84 2.11 -10.21 -1.99
CA ALA A 84 3.52 -10.45 -2.25
C ALA A 84 3.76 -11.85 -2.85
N PHE A 85 3.06 -12.88 -2.36
CA PHE A 85 3.13 -14.22 -2.92
C PHE A 85 2.63 -14.26 -4.37
N PHE A 86 1.50 -13.61 -4.66
CA PHE A 86 1.00 -13.50 -6.03
C PHE A 86 1.96 -12.74 -6.95
N MET A 87 2.53 -11.63 -6.49
CA MET A 87 3.50 -10.84 -7.27
C MET A 87 4.77 -11.64 -7.58
N MET A 88 5.29 -12.41 -6.62
CA MET A 88 6.42 -13.30 -6.85
C MET A 88 6.09 -14.38 -7.88
N ASN A 89 4.92 -14.99 -7.80
CA ASN A 89 4.49 -16.01 -8.77
C ASN A 89 4.32 -15.44 -10.18
N ILE A 90 3.78 -14.22 -10.31
CA ILE A 90 3.67 -13.52 -11.60
C ILE A 90 5.06 -13.27 -12.18
N PHE A 91 5.99 -12.77 -11.37
CA PHE A 91 7.37 -12.53 -11.80
C PHE A 91 8.07 -13.81 -12.27
N VAL A 92 7.99 -14.89 -11.48
CA VAL A 92 8.55 -16.20 -11.85
C VAL A 92 7.91 -16.74 -13.14
N GLY A 93 6.58 -16.64 -13.27
CA GLY A 93 5.86 -17.05 -14.47
C GLY A 93 6.33 -16.31 -15.72
N PHE A 94 6.47 -14.99 -15.64
CA PHE A 94 6.98 -14.16 -16.73
C PHE A 94 8.39 -14.57 -17.15
N VAL A 95 9.30 -14.71 -16.18
CA VAL A 95 10.69 -15.11 -16.42
C VAL A 95 10.76 -16.47 -17.12
N ILE A 96 10.01 -17.47 -16.64
CA ILE A 96 9.97 -18.81 -17.26
C ILE A 96 9.49 -18.74 -18.72
N ILE A 97 8.44 -17.97 -19.00
CA ILE A 97 7.91 -17.84 -20.37
C ILE A 97 8.97 -17.23 -21.29
N THR A 98 9.60 -16.14 -20.87
CA THR A 98 10.63 -15.47 -21.68
C THR A 98 11.85 -16.36 -21.96
N PHE A 99 12.30 -17.17 -20.98
CA PHE A 99 13.42 -18.10 -21.18
C PHE A 99 13.08 -19.22 -22.16
N ARG A 100 11.83 -19.72 -22.14
CA ARG A 100 11.38 -20.73 -23.09
C ARG A 100 11.32 -20.17 -24.50
N GLU A 101 10.77 -18.97 -24.68
CA GLU A 101 10.69 -18.31 -25.98
C GLU A 101 12.07 -18.05 -26.59
N GLN A 102 13.03 -17.57 -25.78
CA GLN A 102 14.41 -17.33 -26.23
C GLN A 102 15.15 -18.64 -26.55
N GLY A 103 15.01 -19.66 -25.69
CA GLY A 103 15.59 -20.98 -25.94
C GLY A 103 15.05 -21.61 -27.23
N GLU A 104 13.74 -21.64 -27.43
CA GLU A 104 13.12 -22.17 -28.65
C GLU A 104 13.50 -21.37 -29.91
N ALA A 105 13.72 -20.05 -29.78
CA ALA A 105 14.18 -19.22 -30.88
C ALA A 105 15.64 -19.51 -31.29
N GLU A 106 16.54 -19.77 -30.34
CA GLU A 106 17.92 -20.19 -30.65
C GLU A 106 17.95 -21.55 -31.36
N PHE A 107 17.12 -22.51 -30.95
CA PHE A 107 17.03 -23.81 -31.61
C PHE A 107 16.50 -23.75 -33.05
N LYS A 108 15.67 -22.76 -33.41
CA LYS A 108 15.19 -22.58 -34.80
C LYS A 108 16.28 -22.14 -35.77
N ASN A 109 17.35 -21.51 -35.30
CA ASN A 109 18.45 -21.05 -36.16
C ASN A 109 19.55 -22.11 -36.37
N CYS A 110 19.44 -23.27 -35.72
CA CYS A 110 20.28 -24.43 -35.97
C CYS A 110 19.42 -25.51 -36.65
N GLU A 111 19.61 -25.76 -37.94
CA GLU A 111 19.04 -26.92 -38.65
C GLU A 111 19.72 -28.23 -38.20
N LEU A 112 19.65 -28.56 -36.91
CA LEU A 112 20.06 -29.86 -36.40
C LEU A 112 18.88 -30.50 -35.68
N ASP A 113 18.47 -31.64 -36.24
CA ASP A 113 17.43 -32.52 -35.75
C ASP A 113 17.65 -32.86 -34.28
N LYS A 114 16.57 -32.99 -33.50
CA LYS A 114 16.57 -33.09 -32.03
C LYS A 114 17.26 -34.35 -31.46
N ASN A 115 17.92 -35.14 -32.31
CA ASN A 115 18.58 -36.41 -32.00
C ASN A 115 20.10 -36.42 -32.32
N GLN A 116 20.74 -35.27 -32.55
CA GLN A 116 22.22 -35.18 -32.62
C GLN A 116 22.82 -34.46 -31.42
#